data_AF-A0A7Y2MP84-F1
#
_entry.id   AF-A0A7Y2MP84-F1
#
_cell.length_a   1.000
_cell.length_b   1.000
_cell.length_c   1.000
_cell.angle_alpha   90.00
_cell.angle_beta   90.00
_cell.angle_gamma   90.00
#
_symmetry.space_group_name_H-M   'P 1'
#
loop_
_entity.id
_entity.type
_entity.pdbx_description
1 polymer ?
#
loop_
_entity_poly.entity_id
_entity_poly.type
_entity_poly.pdbx_seq_one_letter_code
_entity_poly.pdbx_strand_id
1 'polypeptide(L)'
;MKVSASQPFEIIYSLYEHEYLGYCIESFVVHKDHNGRLTLQHQNISSMNAEEFSSGLDDKDYELINIMDTMQQESVVKHFSKKKIKPGEFFLKTFGNPKSNELLIKEIEQYMERRRSRVLPLILGKRLFEMGNDGEPTWKELDVLDAPATVRFHFMRNEDNTHYFPTLRYKEEKVIWQYNNSYLLCKEPAWLVSDRKLYHFESGIDGNKLAPFLNKKFILIPKNIEETYYKKFVAPLVAAHD
;
A
#
# COMPACT_ATOMS: atom_id res chain seq x y z
N MET A 1 -21.08 3.27 15.54
CA MET A 1 -22.49 3.75 15.54
C MET A 1 -23.00 3.69 14.11
N LYS A 2 -24.29 3.42 13.84
CA LYS A 2 -24.78 3.39 12.45
C LYS A 2 -24.79 4.81 11.86
N VAL A 3 -24.33 4.96 10.63
CA VAL A 3 -24.41 6.22 9.87
C VAL A 3 -25.73 6.22 9.11
N SER A 4 -26.47 7.33 9.18
CA SER A 4 -27.73 7.47 8.44
C SER A 4 -27.50 8.09 7.07
N ALA A 5 -27.84 7.37 6.00
CA ALA A 5 -27.70 7.88 4.63
C ALA A 5 -28.57 9.12 4.31
N SER A 6 -29.52 9.49 5.18
CA SER A 6 -30.35 10.69 5.02
C SER A 6 -29.72 11.96 5.61
N GLN A 7 -28.62 11.86 6.36
CA GLN A 7 -27.88 13.00 6.87
C GLN A 7 -26.59 13.19 6.08
N PRO A 8 -25.95 14.38 6.11
CA PRO A 8 -24.68 14.59 5.43
C PRO A 8 -23.61 13.58 5.86
N PHE A 9 -22.99 12.93 4.87
CA PHE A 9 -21.88 12.00 5.07
C PHE A 9 -20.83 12.17 3.96
N GLU A 10 -19.71 11.49 4.12
CA GLU A 10 -18.65 11.39 3.13
C GLU A 10 -18.04 10.00 3.17
N ILE A 11 -17.74 9.45 2.00
CA ILE A 11 -16.94 8.24 1.89
C ILE A 11 -15.45 8.59 2.03
N ILE A 12 -14.75 7.82 2.85
CA ILE A 12 -13.30 7.91 3.04
C ILE A 12 -12.70 6.51 3.02
N TYR A 13 -11.39 6.45 2.78
CA TYR A 13 -10.62 5.22 2.80
C TYR A 13 -9.61 5.27 3.93
N SER A 14 -9.42 4.15 4.62
CA SER A 14 -8.48 4.08 5.73
C SER A 14 -7.59 2.85 5.61
N LEU A 15 -6.29 3.06 5.73
CA LEU A 15 -5.28 2.01 5.71
C LEU A 15 -4.97 1.52 7.12
N TYR A 16 -4.68 0.24 7.23
CA TYR A 16 -4.17 -0.37 8.44
C TYR A 16 -3.23 -1.52 8.11
N GLU A 17 -2.41 -1.91 9.07
CA GLU A 17 -1.52 -3.06 8.94
C GLU A 17 -2.13 -4.28 9.62
N HIS A 18 -2.49 -5.28 8.83
CA HIS A 18 -2.95 -6.56 9.33
C HIS A 18 -1.75 -7.48 9.59
N GLU A 19 -1.70 -8.11 10.76
CA GLU A 19 -0.57 -8.95 11.24
C GLU A 19 -0.07 -9.97 10.20
N TYR A 20 -0.97 -10.57 9.42
CA TYR A 20 -0.62 -11.60 8.43
C TYR A 20 -0.76 -11.16 6.97
N LEU A 21 -1.54 -10.12 6.69
CA LEU A 21 -1.90 -9.72 5.32
C LEU A 21 -1.13 -8.48 4.85
N GLY A 22 -0.36 -7.88 5.77
CA GLY A 22 0.29 -6.60 5.59
C GLY A 22 -0.72 -5.48 5.49
N TYR A 23 -0.42 -4.45 4.71
CA TYR A 23 -1.31 -3.32 4.55
C TYR A 23 -2.62 -3.68 3.83
N CYS A 24 -3.73 -3.29 4.45
CA CYS A 24 -5.08 -3.36 3.94
C CYS A 24 -5.66 -1.94 3.84
N ILE A 25 -6.71 -1.79 3.03
CA ILE A 25 -7.46 -0.53 2.90
C ILE A 25 -8.93 -0.89 3.02
N GLU A 26 -9.68 -0.10 3.79
CA GLU A 26 -11.11 -0.26 4.01
C GLU A 26 -11.86 1.03 3.70
N SER A 27 -13.13 0.88 3.33
CA SER A 27 -14.06 1.95 3.02
C SER A 27 -14.97 2.26 4.21
N PHE A 28 -15.08 3.54 4.54
CA PHE A 28 -15.96 4.03 5.59
C PHE A 28 -16.82 5.17 5.08
N VAL A 29 -18.06 5.22 5.56
CA VAL A 29 -18.86 6.45 5.52
C VAL A 29 -18.76 7.13 6.87
N VAL A 30 -18.59 8.44 6.86
CA VAL A 30 -18.42 9.26 8.06
C VAL A 30 -19.39 10.43 8.00
N HIS A 31 -20.15 10.66 9.07
CA HIS A 31 -21.03 11.82 9.13
C HIS A 31 -20.24 13.12 9.13
N LYS A 32 -20.83 14.14 8.51
CA LYS A 32 -20.34 15.51 8.57
C LYS A 32 -21.11 16.35 9.57
N ASP A 33 -20.41 17.21 10.29
CA ASP A 33 -21.04 18.22 11.13
C ASP A 33 -21.64 19.36 10.30
N HIS A 34 -22.25 20.35 10.97
CA HIS A 34 -22.84 21.53 10.33
C HIS A 34 -21.82 22.40 9.57
N ASN A 35 -20.52 22.24 9.83
CA ASN A 35 -19.43 22.94 9.15
C ASN A 35 -18.80 22.08 8.04
N GLY A 36 -19.34 20.89 7.76
CA GLY A 36 -18.81 19.97 6.75
C GLY A 36 -17.59 19.16 7.21
N ARG A 37 -17.25 19.15 8.51
CA ARG A 37 -16.11 18.41 9.05
C ARG A 37 -16.49 16.97 9.36
N LEU A 38 -15.57 16.03 9.15
CA LEU A 38 -15.74 14.63 9.54
C LEU A 38 -15.92 14.52 11.05
N THR A 39 -16.86 13.69 11.48
CA THR A 39 -17.14 13.39 12.89
C THR A 39 -16.59 12.01 13.28
N LEU A 40 -16.67 11.65 14.56
CA LEU A 40 -16.36 10.29 15.04
C LEU A 40 -17.48 9.28 14.76
N GLN A 41 -18.59 9.70 14.13
CA GLN A 41 -19.67 8.79 13.77
C GLN A 41 -19.41 8.22 12.38
N HIS A 42 -18.80 7.04 12.36
CA HIS A 42 -18.43 6.33 11.15
C HIS A 42 -19.00 4.91 11.12
N GLN A 43 -19.10 4.36 9.91
CA GLN A 43 -19.51 2.98 9.63
C GLN A 43 -18.66 2.44 8.48
N ASN A 44 -18.07 1.26 8.66
CA ASN A 44 -17.46 0.51 7.57
C ASN A 44 -18.54 0.07 6.57
N ILE A 45 -18.28 0.25 5.27
CA ILE A 45 -19.20 -0.15 4.20
C ILE A 45 -18.55 -1.17 3.27
N SER A 46 -19.36 -2.08 2.76
CA SER A 46 -19.00 -3.15 1.83
C SER A 46 -19.98 -3.18 0.66
N SER A 47 -19.74 -4.04 -0.33
CA SER A 47 -20.65 -4.24 -1.46
C SER A 47 -22.08 -4.59 -1.04
N MET A 48 -22.26 -5.15 0.17
CA MET A 48 -23.56 -5.54 0.71
C MET A 48 -24.43 -4.36 1.16
N ASN A 49 -23.85 -3.21 1.48
CA ASN A 49 -24.58 -2.05 2.03
C ASN A 49 -24.21 -0.72 1.36
N ALA A 50 -23.27 -0.69 0.42
CA ALA A 50 -22.85 0.53 -0.28
C ALA A 50 -24.01 1.22 -1.04
N GLU A 51 -25.00 0.47 -1.53
CA GLU A 51 -26.17 1.03 -2.22
C GLU A 51 -26.98 1.98 -1.33
N GLU A 52 -27.00 1.75 -0.01
CA GLU A 52 -27.68 2.63 0.96
C GLU A 52 -27.10 4.06 0.93
N PHE A 53 -25.84 4.22 0.52
CA PHE A 53 -25.10 5.48 0.49
C PHE A 53 -24.87 6.03 -0.93
N SER A 54 -25.58 5.52 -1.93
CA SER A 54 -25.41 5.87 -3.35
C SER A 54 -25.39 7.37 -3.67
N SER A 55 -26.03 8.22 -2.86
CA SER A 55 -26.02 9.68 -3.03
C SER A 55 -24.63 10.33 -2.86
N GLY A 56 -23.67 9.65 -2.24
CA GLY A 56 -22.32 10.14 -1.99
C GLY A 56 -21.21 9.26 -2.59
N LEU A 57 -21.55 8.31 -3.45
CA LEU A 57 -20.62 7.37 -4.08
C LEU A 57 -20.64 7.54 -5.61
N ASP A 58 -19.48 7.33 -6.23
CA ASP A 58 -19.32 7.21 -7.68
C ASP A 58 -18.89 5.78 -8.10
N ASP A 59 -18.77 5.54 -9.41
CA ASP A 59 -18.40 4.24 -9.96
C ASP A 59 -17.03 3.74 -9.45
N LYS A 60 -16.08 4.65 -9.20
CA LYS A 60 -14.76 4.27 -8.63
C LYS A 60 -14.92 3.80 -7.20
N ASP A 61 -15.82 4.41 -6.43
CA ASP A 61 -16.09 4.01 -5.06
C ASP A 61 -16.62 2.57 -5.00
N TYR A 62 -17.56 2.23 -5.89
CA TYR A 62 -18.06 0.85 -6.00
C TYR A 62 -16.97 -0.14 -6.42
N GLU A 63 -16.10 0.22 -7.36
CA GLU A 63 -14.97 -0.63 -7.75
C GLU A 63 -13.98 -0.84 -6.58
N LEU A 64 -13.64 0.24 -5.87
CA LEU A 64 -12.77 0.21 -4.68
C LEU A 64 -13.34 -0.74 -3.62
N ILE A 65 -14.61 -0.56 -3.26
CA ILE A 65 -15.32 -1.38 -2.26
C ILE A 65 -15.27 -2.85 -2.66
N ASN A 66 -15.59 -3.18 -3.92
CA ASN A 66 -15.57 -4.55 -4.41
C ASN A 66 -14.18 -5.20 -4.31
N ILE A 67 -13.10 -4.46 -4.58
CA ILE A 67 -11.74 -5.00 -4.44
C ILE A 67 -11.39 -5.19 -2.95
N MET A 68 -11.71 -4.20 -2.10
CA MET A 68 -11.45 -4.23 -0.65
C MET A 68 -12.17 -5.38 0.05
N ASP A 69 -13.41 -5.70 -0.35
CA ASP A 69 -14.14 -6.88 0.16
C ASP A 69 -13.36 -8.19 -0.06
N THR A 70 -12.58 -8.29 -1.15
CA THR A 70 -11.74 -9.48 -1.41
C THR A 70 -10.46 -9.51 -0.58
N MET A 71 -10.08 -8.39 0.03
CA MET A 71 -8.91 -8.25 0.90
C MET A 71 -9.24 -8.57 2.36
N GLN A 72 -10.52 -8.60 2.73
CA GLN A 72 -10.97 -8.96 4.08
C GLN A 72 -10.53 -10.38 4.46
N GLN A 73 -10.25 -10.59 5.75
CA GLN A 73 -9.71 -11.84 6.26
C GLN A 73 -10.58 -13.05 5.90
N GLU A 74 -11.90 -12.93 6.04
CA GLU A 74 -12.86 -13.97 5.70
C GLU A 74 -12.80 -14.34 4.21
N SER A 75 -12.70 -13.32 3.35
CA SER A 75 -12.58 -13.50 1.89
C SER A 75 -11.27 -14.17 1.51
N VAL A 76 -10.15 -13.77 2.12
CA VAL A 76 -8.84 -14.40 1.91
C VAL A 76 -8.87 -15.86 2.35
N VAL A 77 -9.39 -16.15 3.55
CA VAL A 77 -9.51 -17.52 4.06
C VAL A 77 -10.38 -18.38 3.15
N LYS A 78 -11.52 -17.85 2.69
CA LYS A 78 -12.39 -18.54 1.74
C LYS A 78 -11.72 -18.82 0.40
N HIS A 79 -10.83 -17.93 -0.05
CA HIS A 79 -10.07 -18.12 -1.29
C HIS A 79 -9.03 -19.24 -1.18
N PHE A 80 -8.29 -19.29 -0.05
CA PHE A 80 -7.16 -20.20 0.11
C PHE A 80 -7.47 -21.50 0.87
N SER A 81 -8.60 -21.57 1.59
CA SER A 81 -9.03 -22.75 2.31
C SER A 81 -10.31 -23.34 1.72
N LYS A 82 -10.24 -24.63 1.34
CA LYS A 82 -11.43 -25.41 0.96
C LYS A 82 -12.28 -25.80 2.18
N LYS A 83 -11.74 -25.69 3.39
CA LYS A 83 -12.43 -26.03 4.65
C LYS A 83 -12.98 -24.77 5.29
N LYS A 84 -14.14 -24.90 5.94
CA LYS A 84 -14.66 -23.87 6.84
C LYS A 84 -13.78 -23.81 8.08
N ILE A 85 -12.96 -22.78 8.18
CA ILE A 85 -11.99 -22.54 9.25
C ILE A 85 -12.09 -21.06 9.66
N LYS A 86 -11.89 -20.76 10.95
CA LYS A 86 -11.88 -19.37 11.41
C LYS A 86 -10.61 -18.66 10.95
N PRO A 87 -10.65 -17.35 10.61
CA PRO A 87 -9.47 -16.63 10.12
C PRO A 87 -8.24 -16.74 11.01
N GLY A 88 -8.39 -16.50 12.32
CA GLY A 88 -7.26 -16.60 13.26
C GLY A 88 -6.61 -18.01 13.29
N GLU A 89 -7.41 -19.08 13.21
CA GLU A 89 -6.89 -20.45 13.15
C GLU A 89 -6.15 -20.72 11.83
N PHE A 90 -6.71 -20.26 10.71
CA PHE A 90 -6.09 -20.40 9.39
C PHE A 90 -4.74 -19.68 9.32
N PHE A 91 -4.68 -18.44 9.77
CA PHE A 91 -3.46 -17.66 9.74
C PHE A 91 -2.42 -18.19 10.71
N LEU A 92 -2.80 -18.53 11.95
CA LEU A 92 -1.87 -19.14 12.91
C LEU A 92 -1.27 -20.44 12.37
N LYS A 93 -2.07 -21.29 11.72
CA LYS A 93 -1.58 -22.53 11.13
C LYS A 93 -0.67 -22.30 9.93
N THR A 94 -0.99 -21.31 9.10
CA THR A 94 -0.24 -20.99 7.87
C THR A 94 1.07 -20.27 8.22
N PHE A 95 1.00 -19.18 8.97
CA PHE A 95 2.12 -18.30 9.30
C PHE A 95 2.89 -18.73 10.55
N GLY A 96 2.32 -19.56 11.42
CA GLY A 96 3.02 -20.12 12.59
C GLY A 96 4.08 -21.16 12.24
N ASN A 97 4.09 -21.69 11.01
CA ASN A 97 5.16 -22.53 10.49
C ASN A 97 5.55 -22.11 9.05
N PRO A 98 6.28 -20.99 8.89
CA PRO A 98 6.56 -20.43 7.57
C PRO A 98 7.32 -21.36 6.63
N LYS A 99 8.26 -22.16 7.17
CA LYS A 99 9.07 -23.08 6.37
C LYS A 99 8.22 -24.15 5.69
N SER A 100 7.19 -24.65 6.36
CA SER A 100 6.30 -25.68 5.80
C SER A 100 5.23 -25.11 4.87
N ASN A 101 4.95 -23.81 4.95
CA ASN A 101 3.87 -23.15 4.20
C ASN A 101 4.38 -22.06 3.24
N GLU A 102 5.66 -22.06 2.90
CA GLU A 102 6.31 -20.99 2.12
C GLU A 102 5.56 -20.64 0.83
N LEU A 103 5.14 -21.66 0.07
CA LEU A 103 4.39 -21.46 -1.17
C LEU A 103 3.04 -20.78 -0.92
N LEU A 104 2.28 -21.25 0.07
CA LEU A 104 0.96 -20.69 0.40
C LEU A 104 1.08 -19.25 0.91
N ILE A 105 2.07 -18.96 1.76
CA ILE A 105 2.34 -17.60 2.25
C ILE A 105 2.65 -16.69 1.07
N LYS A 106 3.52 -17.11 0.15
CA LYS A 106 3.86 -16.35 -1.05
C LYS A 106 2.63 -16.10 -1.93
N GLU A 107 1.74 -17.08 -2.07
CA GLU A 107 0.50 -16.90 -2.83
C GLU A 107 -0.45 -15.90 -2.16
N ILE A 108 -0.57 -15.92 -0.83
CA ILE A 108 -1.35 -14.93 -0.06
C ILE A 108 -0.75 -13.53 -0.21
N GLU A 109 0.57 -13.40 -0.08
CA GLU A 109 1.26 -12.11 -0.26
C GLU A 109 1.03 -11.56 -1.67
N GLN A 110 1.19 -12.38 -2.71
CA GLN A 110 0.92 -11.98 -4.10
C GLN A 110 -0.55 -11.65 -4.33
N TYR A 111 -1.47 -12.37 -3.69
CA TYR A 111 -2.89 -12.08 -3.75
C TYR A 111 -3.19 -10.69 -3.21
N MET A 112 -2.65 -10.34 -2.04
CA MET A 112 -2.83 -9.01 -1.45
C MET A 112 -2.12 -7.92 -2.27
N GLU A 113 -0.92 -8.21 -2.78
CA GLU A 113 -0.14 -7.30 -3.61
C GLU A 113 -0.89 -6.88 -4.88
N ARG A 114 -1.46 -7.85 -5.61
CA ARG A 114 -2.26 -7.60 -6.82
C ARG A 114 -3.54 -6.79 -6.55
N ARG A 115 -4.03 -6.77 -5.31
CA ARG A 115 -5.22 -6.02 -4.93
C ARG A 115 -4.85 -4.59 -4.58
N ARG A 116 -3.77 -4.39 -3.82
CA ARG A 116 -3.20 -3.07 -3.58
C ARG A 116 -2.84 -2.36 -4.89
N SER A 117 -2.22 -3.07 -5.84
CA SER A 117 -1.87 -2.49 -7.14
C SER A 117 -3.07 -2.04 -7.97
N ARG A 118 -4.25 -2.65 -7.75
CA ARG A 118 -5.52 -2.26 -8.39
C ARG A 118 -6.23 -1.14 -7.63
N VAL A 119 -6.21 -1.17 -6.30
CA VAL A 119 -6.88 -0.19 -5.43
C VAL A 119 -6.20 1.18 -5.54
N LEU A 120 -4.88 1.24 -5.47
CA LEU A 120 -4.16 2.50 -5.29
C LEU A 120 -4.33 3.51 -6.43
N PRO A 121 -4.34 3.11 -7.72
CA PRO A 121 -4.69 4.03 -8.81
C PRO A 121 -6.10 4.62 -8.69
N LEU A 122 -7.06 3.86 -8.15
CA LEU A 122 -8.45 4.31 -7.97
C LEU A 122 -8.61 5.27 -6.79
N ILE A 123 -7.69 5.23 -5.81
CA ILE A 123 -7.65 6.14 -4.67
C ILE A 123 -7.23 7.58 -5.06
N LEU A 124 -6.64 7.79 -6.24
CA LEU A 124 -6.30 9.14 -6.71
C LEU A 124 -7.54 10.05 -6.74
N GLY A 125 -7.45 11.17 -6.03
CA GLY A 125 -8.56 12.13 -5.87
C GLY A 125 -9.58 11.74 -4.80
N LYS A 126 -9.36 10.65 -4.07
CA LYS A 126 -10.15 10.24 -2.90
C LYS A 126 -9.41 10.58 -1.61
N ARG A 127 -10.14 10.66 -0.50
CA ARG A 127 -9.55 10.92 0.82
C ARG A 127 -9.06 9.62 1.45
N LEU A 128 -7.78 9.59 1.82
CA LEU A 128 -7.12 8.44 2.42
C LEU A 128 -6.59 8.80 3.81
N PHE A 129 -6.72 7.88 4.75
CA PHE A 129 -6.26 8.03 6.13
C PHE A 129 -5.44 6.82 6.57
N GLU A 130 -4.65 6.99 7.62
CA GLU A 130 -4.18 5.91 8.49
C GLU A 130 -5.18 5.72 9.62
N MET A 131 -5.58 4.47 9.86
CA MET A 131 -6.46 4.09 10.96
C MET A 131 -5.69 4.14 12.29
N GLY A 132 -6.36 4.62 13.34
CA GLY A 132 -5.84 4.58 14.69
C GLY A 132 -5.77 3.15 15.25
N ASN A 133 -4.92 2.93 16.25
CA ASN A 133 -4.83 1.63 16.94
C ASN A 133 -6.14 1.24 17.67
N ASP A 134 -7.02 2.20 17.92
CA ASP A 134 -8.37 2.05 18.46
C ASP A 134 -9.42 1.73 17.39
N GLY A 135 -9.03 1.70 16.12
CA GLY A 135 -9.92 1.48 14.99
C GLY A 135 -10.60 2.74 14.45
N GLU A 136 -10.19 3.94 14.90
CA GLU A 136 -10.70 5.20 14.34
C GLU A 136 -10.19 5.40 12.90
N PRO A 137 -11.07 5.35 11.88
CA PRO A 137 -10.64 5.39 10.49
C PRO A 137 -10.14 6.76 10.03
N THR A 138 -10.40 7.83 10.78
CA THR A 138 -9.99 9.20 10.43
C THR A 138 -8.80 9.74 11.25
N TRP A 139 -8.01 8.86 11.88
CA TRP A 139 -6.93 9.27 12.79
C TRP A 139 -5.90 10.20 12.15
N LYS A 140 -5.41 9.86 10.95
CA LYS A 140 -4.37 10.66 10.29
C LYS A 140 -4.53 10.68 8.78
N GLU A 141 -4.93 11.83 8.25
CA GLU A 141 -5.11 12.02 6.80
C GLU A 141 -3.76 11.96 6.05
N LEU A 142 -3.77 11.28 4.92
CA LEU A 142 -2.68 11.23 3.95
C LEU A 142 -3.00 12.10 2.75
N ASP A 143 -2.00 12.87 2.33
CA ASP A 143 -2.02 13.63 1.10
C ASP A 143 -1.71 12.69 -0.08
N VAL A 144 -2.74 12.36 -0.86
CA VAL A 144 -2.62 11.51 -2.04
C VAL A 144 -2.15 12.36 -3.21
N LEU A 145 -0.88 12.21 -3.58
CA LEU A 145 -0.28 13.07 -4.59
C LEU A 145 -0.81 12.77 -5.99
N ASP A 146 -1.14 13.83 -6.71
CA ASP A 146 -1.79 13.83 -8.03
C ASP A 146 -0.87 13.50 -9.20
N ALA A 147 0.44 13.61 -8.99
CA ALA A 147 1.46 13.48 -10.00
C ALA A 147 2.49 12.41 -9.60
N PRO A 148 3.07 11.71 -10.56
CA PRO A 148 4.07 10.71 -10.25
C PRO A 148 5.37 11.36 -9.76
N ALA A 149 6.00 10.71 -8.79
CA ALA A 149 7.38 10.98 -8.43
C ALA A 149 8.35 10.28 -9.38
N THR A 150 9.56 10.81 -9.48
CA THR A 150 10.65 10.22 -10.25
C THR A 150 11.65 9.54 -9.32
N VAL A 151 12.23 8.43 -9.79
CA VAL A 151 13.30 7.72 -9.12
C VAL A 151 14.54 7.78 -9.98
N ARG A 152 15.68 8.15 -9.39
CA ARG A 152 16.99 8.04 -10.03
C ARG A 152 17.89 7.13 -9.20
N PHE A 153 18.44 6.12 -9.84
CA PHE A 153 19.37 5.19 -9.24
C PHE A 153 20.81 5.62 -9.53
N HIS A 154 21.61 5.78 -8.49
CA HIS A 154 23.00 6.23 -8.57
C HIS A 154 23.94 5.07 -8.29
N PHE A 155 25.01 5.00 -9.09
CA PHE A 155 26.09 4.04 -8.93
C PHE A 155 27.42 4.81 -8.90
N MET A 156 28.08 4.84 -7.75
CA MET A 156 29.36 5.52 -7.56
C MET A 156 30.45 4.47 -7.35
N ARG A 157 31.25 4.23 -8.40
CA ARG A 157 32.32 3.24 -8.39
C ARG A 157 33.65 3.86 -7.92
N ASN A 158 34.31 3.18 -7.00
CA ASN A 158 35.66 3.47 -6.51
C ASN A 158 36.59 2.27 -6.78
N GLU A 159 37.84 2.34 -6.32
CA GLU A 159 38.85 1.28 -6.57
C GLU A 159 38.44 -0.09 -6.04
N ASP A 160 37.75 -0.12 -4.89
CA ASP A 160 37.44 -1.33 -4.12
C ASP A 160 35.97 -1.77 -4.19
N ASN A 161 35.05 -0.85 -4.47
CA ASN A 161 33.61 -1.11 -4.41
C ASN A 161 32.78 -0.09 -5.21
N THR A 162 31.50 -0.41 -5.40
CA THR A 162 30.47 0.51 -5.89
C THR A 162 29.45 0.81 -4.80
N HIS A 163 29.09 2.08 -4.61
CA HIS A 163 27.95 2.51 -3.81
C HIS A 163 26.71 2.67 -4.70
N TYR A 164 25.64 1.95 -4.36
CA TYR A 164 24.35 2.00 -5.05
C TYR A 164 23.28 2.61 -4.14
N PHE A 165 22.54 3.62 -4.62
CA PHE A 165 21.43 4.23 -3.88
C PHE A 165 20.41 4.96 -4.78
N PRO A 166 19.10 4.97 -4.43
CA PRO A 166 18.09 5.76 -5.11
C PRO A 166 17.92 7.15 -4.51
N THR A 167 17.55 8.12 -5.35
CA THR A 167 16.99 9.41 -4.95
C THR A 167 15.62 9.62 -5.57
N LEU A 168 14.69 10.17 -4.79
CA LEU A 168 13.31 10.42 -5.19
C LEU A 168 13.08 11.93 -5.35
N ARG A 169 12.32 12.32 -6.37
CA ARG A 169 11.84 13.70 -6.54
C ARG A 169 10.35 13.74 -6.85
N TYR A 170 9.64 14.71 -6.29
CA TYR A 170 8.25 15.02 -6.62
C TYR A 170 8.16 16.52 -6.95
N LYS A 171 7.62 16.86 -8.13
CA LYS A 171 7.56 18.25 -8.64
C LYS A 171 8.91 18.99 -8.47
N GLU A 172 9.99 18.35 -8.92
CA GLU A 172 11.40 18.81 -8.83
C GLU A 172 12.04 18.83 -7.43
N GLU A 173 11.25 18.77 -6.37
CA GLU A 173 11.73 18.75 -5.00
C GLU A 173 12.20 17.36 -4.56
N LYS A 174 13.27 17.32 -3.76
CA LYS A 174 13.81 16.08 -3.22
C LYS A 174 12.88 15.53 -2.13
N VAL A 175 12.49 14.26 -2.25
CA VAL A 175 11.72 13.57 -1.23
C VAL A 175 12.66 13.00 -0.16
N ILE A 176 12.36 13.26 1.11
CA ILE A 176 13.03 12.63 2.26
C ILE A 176 12.19 11.42 2.67
N TRP A 177 12.73 10.21 2.52
CA TRP A 177 11.97 8.96 2.71
C TRP A 177 12.77 7.83 3.37
N GLN A 178 14.03 8.09 3.69
CA GLN A 178 14.89 7.14 4.40
C GLN A 178 14.90 7.52 5.88
N TYR A 179 14.88 6.52 6.77
CA TYR A 179 14.96 6.69 8.22
C TYR A 179 13.90 7.63 8.84
N ASN A 180 12.71 7.70 8.24
CA ASN A 180 11.61 8.56 8.71
C ASN A 180 10.27 7.81 8.79
N ASN A 181 10.32 6.52 9.10
CA ASN A 181 9.15 5.63 9.18
C ASN A 181 8.35 5.55 7.87
N SER A 182 8.97 5.83 6.74
CA SER A 182 8.37 5.56 5.43
C SER A 182 8.18 4.07 5.23
N TYR A 183 7.15 3.70 4.49
CA TYR A 183 6.84 2.32 4.18
C TYR A 183 6.25 2.18 2.77
N LEU A 184 6.47 1.01 2.17
CA LEU A 184 5.88 0.67 0.88
C LEU A 184 4.50 0.07 1.11
N LEU A 185 3.48 0.79 0.66
CA LEU A 185 2.11 0.30 0.65
C LEU A 185 1.93 -0.78 -0.42
N CYS A 186 2.56 -0.60 -1.57
CA CYS A 186 2.63 -1.59 -2.66
C CYS A 186 4.04 -1.57 -3.24
N LYS A 187 4.48 -2.71 -3.74
CA LYS A 187 5.79 -2.95 -4.36
C LYS A 187 5.67 -3.06 -5.87
N GLU A 188 4.57 -3.59 -6.41
CA GLU A 188 4.42 -3.81 -7.86
C GLU A 188 3.07 -3.32 -8.39
N PRO A 189 2.98 -2.05 -8.88
CA PRO A 189 4.03 -1.03 -8.89
C PRO A 189 4.25 -0.41 -7.50
N ALA A 190 5.38 0.26 -7.30
CA ALA A 190 5.72 0.88 -6.03
C ALA A 190 4.74 2.01 -5.67
N TRP A 191 4.27 1.97 -4.43
CA TRP A 191 3.57 3.06 -3.76
C TRP A 191 4.18 3.26 -2.38
N LEU A 192 4.62 4.47 -2.10
CA LEU A 192 5.40 4.81 -0.92
C LEU A 192 4.64 5.83 -0.07
N VAL A 193 4.43 5.53 1.20
CA VAL A 193 3.99 6.55 2.16
C VAL A 193 5.23 7.13 2.83
N SER A 194 5.35 8.46 2.79
CA SER A 194 6.43 9.19 3.44
C SER A 194 5.96 10.58 3.86
N ASP A 195 6.18 10.95 5.13
CA ASP A 195 5.77 12.26 5.67
C ASP A 195 4.31 12.61 5.34
N ARG A 196 3.40 11.66 5.60
CA ARG A 196 1.96 11.77 5.32
C ARG A 196 1.57 11.96 3.87
N LYS A 197 2.49 11.75 2.92
CA LYS A 197 2.21 11.80 1.49
C LYS A 197 2.27 10.41 0.90
N LEU A 198 1.28 10.07 0.09
CA LEU A 198 1.28 8.84 -0.70
C LEU A 198 1.83 9.15 -2.09
N TYR A 199 3.01 8.60 -2.39
CA TYR A 199 3.68 8.73 -3.67
C TYR A 199 3.41 7.52 -4.55
N HIS A 200 3.14 7.76 -5.81
CA HIS A 200 3.28 6.80 -6.90
C HIS A 200 4.43 7.25 -7.82
N PHE A 201 4.92 6.37 -8.70
CA PHE A 201 6.11 6.65 -9.51
C PHE A 201 5.88 6.52 -11.01
N GLU A 202 6.65 7.26 -11.80
CA GLU A 202 6.73 7.09 -13.25
C GLU A 202 7.24 5.68 -13.60
N SER A 203 6.71 5.10 -14.67
CA SER A 203 7.19 3.82 -15.24
C SER A 203 7.07 2.57 -14.35
N GLY A 204 6.21 2.58 -13.31
CA GLY A 204 5.87 1.37 -12.55
C GLY A 204 7.07 0.75 -11.83
N ILE A 205 7.86 1.57 -11.12
CA ILE A 205 9.02 1.14 -10.34
C ILE A 205 8.71 -0.08 -9.48
N ASP A 206 9.60 -1.08 -9.51
CA ASP A 206 9.59 -2.19 -8.56
C ASP A 206 10.05 -1.72 -7.18
N GLY A 207 9.13 -1.72 -6.22
CA GLY A 207 9.35 -1.29 -4.85
C GLY A 207 10.36 -2.15 -4.09
N ASN A 208 10.64 -3.38 -4.53
CA ASN A 208 11.73 -4.17 -3.96
C ASN A 208 13.10 -3.51 -4.17
N LYS A 209 13.23 -2.63 -5.17
CA LYS A 209 14.44 -1.82 -5.40
C LYS A 209 14.54 -0.63 -4.44
N LEU A 210 13.42 -0.20 -3.84
CA LEU A 210 13.36 0.89 -2.87
C LEU A 210 13.40 0.39 -1.42
N ALA A 211 12.80 -0.77 -1.15
CA ALA A 211 12.62 -1.33 0.20
C ALA A 211 13.90 -1.37 1.04
N PRO A 212 15.08 -1.79 0.52
CA PRO A 212 16.30 -1.82 1.32
C PRO A 212 16.71 -0.44 1.84
N PHE A 213 16.34 0.62 1.13
CA PHE A 213 16.78 1.99 1.39
C PHE A 213 15.86 2.76 2.34
N LEU A 214 14.71 2.21 2.72
CA LEU A 214 13.88 2.75 3.81
C LEU A 214 14.72 2.92 5.09
N ASN A 215 15.66 2.01 5.33
CA ASN A 215 16.54 1.99 6.51
C ASN A 215 18.03 1.87 6.15
N LYS A 216 18.42 2.17 4.91
CA LYS A 216 19.82 2.18 4.45
C LYS A 216 20.09 3.38 3.55
N LYS A 217 21.20 4.07 3.76
CA LYS A 217 21.63 5.17 2.87
C LYS A 217 22.05 4.67 1.50
N PHE A 218 22.81 3.58 1.45
CA PHE A 218 23.32 2.97 0.23
C PHE A 218 23.59 1.46 0.44
N ILE A 219 23.76 0.73 -0.65
CA ILE A 219 24.26 -0.64 -0.67
C ILE A 219 25.69 -0.60 -1.20
N LEU A 220 26.62 -1.21 -0.46
CA LEU A 220 27.99 -1.41 -0.91
C LEU A 220 28.06 -2.71 -1.72
N ILE A 221 28.56 -2.62 -2.95
CA ILE A 221 28.76 -3.75 -3.86
C ILE A 221 30.28 -3.97 -3.98
N PRO A 222 30.83 -5.03 -3.37
CA PRO A 222 32.25 -5.36 -3.48
C PRO A 222 32.65 -5.71 -4.92
N LYS A 223 33.87 -5.35 -5.31
CA LYS A 223 34.41 -5.55 -6.67
C LYS A 223 34.33 -6.99 -7.19
N ASN A 224 34.48 -7.99 -6.32
CA ASN A 224 34.44 -9.40 -6.69
C ASN A 224 33.07 -9.91 -7.15
N ILE A 225 31.97 -9.23 -6.77
CA ILE A 225 30.60 -9.56 -7.20
C ILE A 225 29.98 -8.50 -8.11
N GLU A 226 30.73 -7.44 -8.37
CA GLU A 226 30.31 -6.24 -9.10
C GLU A 226 29.78 -6.56 -10.50
N GLU A 227 30.50 -7.38 -11.28
CA GLU A 227 30.08 -7.75 -12.64
C GLU A 227 28.75 -8.53 -12.64
N THR A 228 28.59 -9.45 -11.69
CA THR A 228 27.34 -10.23 -11.55
C THR A 228 26.18 -9.32 -11.14
N TYR A 229 26.43 -8.36 -10.25
CA TYR A 229 25.43 -7.42 -9.79
C TYR A 229 24.99 -6.47 -10.91
N TYR A 230 25.94 -5.90 -11.67
CA TYR A 230 25.65 -5.03 -12.81
C TYR A 230 24.79 -5.74 -13.85
N LYS A 231 25.14 -6.99 -14.21
CA LYS A 231 24.38 -7.79 -15.18
C LYS A 231 22.95 -8.09 -14.71
N LYS A 232 22.77 -8.45 -13.44
CA LYS A 232 21.46 -8.89 -12.91
C LYS A 232 20.53 -7.75 -12.51
N PHE A 233 21.07 -6.65 -11.97
CA PHE A 233 20.26 -5.59 -11.36
C PHE A 233 20.32 -4.27 -12.14
N VAL A 234 21.47 -3.93 -12.72
CA VAL A 234 21.68 -2.60 -13.32
C VAL A 234 21.31 -2.57 -14.78
N ALA A 235 21.70 -3.59 -15.57
CA ALA A 235 21.33 -3.65 -16.98
C ALA A 235 19.80 -3.59 -17.21
N PRO A 236 18.95 -4.31 -16.44
CA PRO A 236 17.50 -4.18 -16.56
C PRO A 236 16.94 -2.84 -16.09
N LEU A 237 17.65 -2.13 -15.19
CA LEU A 237 17.25 -0.79 -14.75
C LEU A 237 17.48 0.24 -15.86
N VAL A 238 18.63 0.20 -16.53
CA VAL A 238 18.95 1.12 -17.64
C VAL A 238 18.04 0.87 -18.83
N ALA A 239 17.85 -0.40 -19.22
CA ALA A 239 17.00 -0.76 -20.36
C ALA A 239 15.50 -0.47 -20.18
N ALA A 240 15.04 -0.24 -18.95
CA ALA A 240 13.65 0.14 -18.65
C ALA A 240 13.43 1.67 -18.61
N HIS A 241 14.51 2.46 -18.73
CA HIS A 241 14.51 3.92 -18.68
C HIS A 241 15.01 4.57 -20.00
N ASP A 242 15.29 3.76 -21.04
CA ASP A 242 15.42 4.16 -22.45
C ASP A 242 14.08 3.93 -23.19
#